data_AF-A0AA45MRJ5-F1
#
_entry.id   AF-A0AA45MRJ5-F1
#
_cell.length_a   1.000
_cell.length_b   1.000
_cell.length_c   1.000
_cell.angle_alpha   90.00
_cell.angle_beta   90.00
_cell.angle_gamma   90.00
#
_symmetry.space_group_name_H-M   'P 1'
#
loop_
_entity.id
_entity.type
_entity.pdbx_description
1 polymer ?
#
loop_
_entity_poly.entity_id
_entity_poly.type
_entity_poly.pdbx_seq_one_letter_code
_entity_poly.pdbx_strand_id
1 'polypeptide(L)'
;MEVGMSITSSFRVDDSSAMAKQFASITAGYVDNPPNTIADPAALVPLENVFRLLEMFRYDAFADESRDSVLAINAPDQIYGMRLETKPWHEGIADALQSALLQAYAGQSKEEAIGELQDGIRELVQSHPLDANVATRAKTFFNAFHAQLA
;
A
#
# COMPACT_ATOMS: atom_id res chain seq x y z
N MET A 1 15.03 -16.90 -44.36
CA MET A 1 14.87 -15.61 -43.67
C MET A 1 14.32 -15.93 -42.29
N GLU A 2 15.19 -15.96 -41.30
CA GLU A 2 14.81 -16.12 -39.90
C GLU A 2 14.43 -14.72 -39.38
N VAL A 3 13.19 -14.54 -38.97
CA VAL A 3 12.74 -13.28 -38.34
C VAL A 3 12.99 -13.43 -36.85
N GLY A 4 13.92 -12.61 -36.37
CA GLY A 4 14.48 -12.67 -35.03
C GLY A 4 13.47 -12.45 -33.92
N MET A 5 13.75 -13.13 -32.81
CA MET A 5 13.23 -12.85 -31.48
C MET A 5 13.30 -11.35 -31.17
N SER A 6 12.15 -10.75 -30.84
CA SER A 6 12.11 -9.65 -29.89
C SER A 6 11.54 -10.20 -28.59
N ILE A 7 12.44 -10.68 -27.74
CA ILE A 7 12.15 -10.82 -26.31
C ILE A 7 12.01 -9.39 -25.82
N THR A 8 10.77 -8.90 -25.70
CA THR A 8 10.49 -7.69 -24.94
C THR A 8 10.84 -7.98 -23.49
N SER A 9 12.09 -7.70 -23.13
CA SER A 9 12.52 -7.57 -21.74
C SER A 9 11.78 -6.37 -21.17
N SER A 10 10.62 -6.62 -20.56
CA SER A 10 9.91 -5.65 -19.75
C SER A 10 10.79 -5.35 -18.55
N PHE A 11 11.44 -4.17 -18.60
CA PHE A 11 12.00 -3.51 -17.44
C PHE A 11 10.93 -3.47 -16.35
N ARG A 12 11.02 -4.37 -15.35
CA ARG A 12 10.25 -4.29 -14.11
C ARG A 12 10.75 -3.07 -13.34
N VAL A 13 10.33 -1.88 -13.76
CA VAL A 13 10.30 -0.70 -12.89
C VAL A 13 9.50 -1.13 -11.67
N ASP A 14 10.00 -0.83 -10.48
CA ASP A 14 9.55 -1.34 -9.20
C ASP A 14 8.02 -1.30 -9.00
N ASP A 15 7.31 -2.38 -9.37
CA ASP A 15 5.85 -2.51 -9.30
C ASP A 15 5.27 -2.29 -7.89
N SER A 16 6.12 -2.30 -6.85
CA SER A 16 5.72 -2.13 -5.45
C SER A 16 5.06 -0.77 -5.21
N SER A 17 5.62 0.32 -5.77
CA SER A 17 5.02 1.66 -5.68
C SER A 17 3.68 1.73 -6.40
N ALA A 18 3.58 1.10 -7.57
CA ALA A 18 2.34 1.06 -8.35
C ALA A 18 1.24 0.28 -7.61
N MET A 19 1.57 -0.86 -6.99
CA MET A 19 0.63 -1.65 -6.20
C MET A 19 0.22 -0.94 -4.91
N ALA A 20 1.17 -0.37 -4.17
CA ALA A 20 0.87 0.42 -2.97
C ALA A 20 -0.05 1.61 -3.31
N LYS A 21 0.19 2.26 -4.45
CA LYS A 21 -0.65 3.34 -4.98
C LYS A 21 -2.05 2.85 -5.30
N GLN A 22 -2.18 1.73 -6.01
CA GLN A 22 -3.47 1.13 -6.32
C GLN A 22 -4.26 0.80 -5.04
N PHE A 23 -3.63 0.16 -4.05
CA PHE A 23 -4.30 -0.20 -2.80
C PHE A 23 -4.69 1.03 -1.97
N ALA A 24 -3.86 2.08 -1.96
CA ALA A 24 -4.20 3.34 -1.33
C ALA A 24 -5.44 3.99 -1.97
N SER A 25 -5.51 4.02 -3.29
CA SER A 25 -6.66 4.56 -4.04
C SER A 25 -7.95 3.78 -3.75
N ILE A 26 -7.90 2.45 -3.79
CA ILE A 26 -9.05 1.59 -3.50
C ILE A 26 -9.51 1.79 -2.04
N THR A 27 -8.57 1.81 -1.10
CA THR A 27 -8.87 1.99 0.33
C THR A 27 -9.48 3.38 0.59
N ALA A 28 -9.03 4.43 -0.10
CA ALA A 28 -9.65 5.75 -0.02
C ALA A 28 -11.13 5.72 -0.45
N GLY A 29 -11.47 4.96 -1.49
CA GLY A 29 -12.85 4.75 -1.93
C GLY A 29 -13.70 3.98 -0.91
N TYR A 30 -13.10 3.03 -0.20
CA TYR A 30 -13.78 2.27 0.86
C TYR A 30 -14.14 3.10 2.08
N VAL A 31 -13.45 4.22 2.35
CA VAL A 31 -13.84 5.12 3.43
C VAL A 31 -15.24 5.70 3.22
N ASP A 32 -15.59 6.04 1.97
CA ASP A 32 -16.92 6.57 1.64
C ASP A 32 -17.97 5.47 1.50
N ASN A 33 -17.56 4.31 0.97
CA ASN A 33 -18.44 3.17 0.72
C ASN A 33 -17.77 1.89 1.24
N PRO A 34 -17.96 1.55 2.52
CA PRO A 34 -17.38 0.35 3.10
C PRO A 34 -17.76 -0.89 2.26
N PRO A 35 -16.78 -1.73 1.87
CA PRO A 35 -17.03 -2.89 1.04
C PRO A 35 -17.81 -3.94 1.83
N ASN A 36 -18.66 -4.74 1.15
CA ASN A 36 -19.25 -5.93 1.75
C ASN A 36 -18.27 -7.10 1.63
N THR A 37 -17.39 -7.25 2.61
CA THR A 37 -16.30 -8.23 2.63
C THR A 37 -16.78 -9.68 2.75
N ILE A 38 -18.02 -9.89 3.25
CA ILE A 38 -18.66 -11.20 3.31
C ILE A 38 -19.05 -11.68 1.90
N ALA A 39 -19.62 -10.78 1.11
CA ALA A 39 -20.05 -11.07 -0.26
C ALA A 39 -18.88 -11.03 -1.27
N ASP A 40 -17.87 -10.20 -1.01
CA ASP A 40 -16.68 -10.05 -1.85
C ASP A 40 -15.39 -10.10 -1.00
N PRO A 41 -14.84 -11.31 -0.76
CA PRO A 41 -13.60 -11.47 -0.02
C PRO A 41 -12.38 -10.81 -0.68
N ALA A 42 -12.41 -10.55 -1.99
CA ALA A 42 -11.28 -9.90 -2.67
C ALA A 42 -11.12 -8.42 -2.26
N ALA A 43 -12.18 -7.80 -1.70
CA ALA A 43 -12.09 -6.45 -1.12
C ALA A 43 -11.18 -6.39 0.12
N LEU A 44 -10.83 -7.53 0.74
CA LEU A 44 -9.88 -7.58 1.85
C LEU A 44 -8.45 -7.33 1.41
N VAL A 45 -8.07 -7.74 0.20
CA VAL A 45 -6.69 -7.64 -0.31
C VAL A 45 -6.10 -6.23 -0.20
N PRO A 46 -6.74 -5.16 -0.70
CA PRO A 46 -6.20 -3.80 -0.55
C PRO A 46 -6.12 -3.36 0.92
N LEU A 47 -7.12 -3.71 1.74
CA LEU A 47 -7.18 -3.34 3.16
C LEU A 47 -6.05 -4.00 3.95
N GLU A 48 -5.83 -5.29 3.76
CA GLU A 48 -4.77 -6.07 4.40
C GLU A 48 -3.37 -5.60 3.98
N ASN A 49 -3.17 -5.32 2.68
CA ASN A 49 -1.87 -4.85 2.19
C ASN A 49 -1.53 -3.47 2.76
N VAL A 50 -2.49 -2.54 2.80
CA VAL A 50 -2.27 -1.21 3.41
C VAL A 50 -2.06 -1.34 4.92
N PHE A 51 -2.80 -2.21 5.60
CA PHE A 51 -2.61 -2.49 7.02
C PHE A 51 -1.18 -2.98 7.30
N ARG A 52 -0.68 -3.92 6.50
CA ARG A 52 0.67 -4.47 6.62
C ARG A 52 1.75 -3.41 6.31
N LEU A 53 1.54 -2.57 5.30
CA LEU A 53 2.43 -1.43 5.03
C LEU A 53 2.53 -0.50 6.24
N LEU A 54 1.41 -0.21 6.90
CA LEU A 54 1.37 0.60 8.11
C LEU A 54 2.09 -0.07 9.28
N GLU A 55 1.93 -1.40 9.47
CA GLU A 55 2.68 -2.13 10.51
C GLU A 55 4.19 -2.10 10.28
N MET A 56 4.64 -2.36 9.06
CA MET A 56 6.07 -2.33 8.75
C MET A 56 6.64 -0.92 8.91
N PHE A 57 5.89 0.11 8.52
CA PHE A 57 6.28 1.50 8.72
C PHE A 57 6.32 1.92 10.19
N ARG A 58 5.41 1.37 11.01
CA ARG A 58 5.39 1.59 12.45
C ARG A 58 6.70 1.13 13.09
N TYR A 59 7.14 -0.07 12.75
CA TYR A 59 8.30 -0.73 13.36
C TYR A 59 9.60 -0.61 12.55
N ASP A 60 9.61 0.21 11.51
CA ASP A 60 10.75 0.40 10.59
C ASP A 60 11.27 -0.94 10.00
N ALA A 61 10.36 -1.89 9.78
CA ALA A 61 10.64 -3.31 9.48
C ALA A 61 10.71 -3.63 7.97
N PHE A 62 10.64 -2.63 7.09
CA PHE A 62 10.67 -2.84 5.64
C PHE A 62 11.96 -3.51 5.13
N ALA A 63 13.07 -3.35 5.85
CA ALA A 63 14.36 -3.91 5.47
C ALA A 63 14.47 -5.42 5.76
N ASP A 64 13.64 -5.95 6.65
CA ASP A 64 13.69 -7.34 7.14
C ASP A 64 12.69 -8.27 6.42
N GLU A 65 11.72 -7.72 5.69
CA GLU A 65 10.66 -8.45 4.99
C GLU A 65 10.97 -8.67 3.50
N SER A 66 10.62 -9.85 2.99
CA SER A 66 10.76 -10.15 1.56
C SER A 66 9.65 -9.45 0.77
N ARG A 67 10.01 -8.81 -0.35
CA ARG A 67 9.08 -8.14 -1.27
C ARG A 67 7.92 -9.04 -1.72
N ASP A 68 8.11 -10.36 -1.78
CA ASP A 68 7.08 -11.31 -2.19
C ASP A 68 5.99 -11.54 -1.12
N SER A 69 6.20 -11.10 0.13
CA SER A 69 5.24 -11.26 1.23
C SER A 69 4.35 -10.03 1.41
N VAL A 70 4.73 -8.90 0.82
CA VAL A 70 4.09 -7.60 0.97
C VAL A 70 3.87 -7.04 -0.42
N LEU A 71 2.62 -6.81 -0.84
CA LEU A 71 2.24 -6.36 -2.19
C LEU A 71 2.21 -7.46 -3.27
N ALA A 72 2.47 -8.73 -2.97
CA ALA A 72 2.36 -9.78 -3.98
C ALA A 72 0.89 -10.08 -4.37
N ILE A 73 0.55 -9.81 -5.62
CA ILE A 73 -0.52 -10.53 -6.32
C ILE A 73 0.16 -11.74 -6.94
N ASN A 74 -0.21 -12.96 -6.52
CA ASN A 74 0.37 -14.22 -7.01
C ASN A 74 0.53 -14.23 -8.54
N ALA A 75 1.72 -13.87 -9.03
CA ALA A 75 2.11 -14.01 -10.42
C ALA A 75 2.99 -15.26 -10.50
N PRO A 76 2.66 -16.25 -11.36
CA PRO A 76 3.42 -17.49 -11.43
C PRO A 76 4.79 -17.22 -12.07
N ASP A 77 5.82 -17.36 -11.23
CA ASP A 77 7.14 -17.97 -11.43
C ASP A 77 8.11 -17.45 -12.55
N GLN A 78 9.40 -17.45 -12.17
CA GLN A 78 10.63 -17.29 -12.97
C GLN A 78 11.02 -15.84 -13.39
N ILE A 79 12.26 -15.35 -13.36
CA ILE A 79 13.61 -15.91 -13.61
C ILE A 79 14.68 -15.09 -12.82
N TYR A 80 15.76 -15.78 -12.44
CA TYR A 80 17.06 -15.31 -11.95
C TYR A 80 17.61 -13.96 -12.48
N GLY A 81 18.22 -13.19 -11.57
CA GLY A 81 19.58 -12.65 -11.76
C GLY A 81 19.74 -11.21 -12.30
N MET A 82 19.80 -10.22 -11.39
CA MET A 82 20.82 -9.16 -11.36
C MET A 82 20.57 -8.25 -10.15
N ARG A 83 21.54 -8.18 -9.22
CA ARG A 83 21.59 -7.10 -8.22
C ARG A 83 21.98 -5.82 -8.94
N LEU A 84 20.98 -5.09 -9.46
CA LEU A 84 21.13 -3.65 -9.62
C LEU A 84 21.04 -3.04 -8.22
N GLU A 85 22.05 -2.27 -7.83
CA GLU A 85 22.00 -1.35 -6.69
C GLU A 85 20.89 -0.33 -6.97
N THR A 86 19.67 -0.76 -6.72
CA THR A 86 18.46 0.03 -6.65
C THR A 86 18.34 0.39 -5.18
N LYS A 87 18.00 1.65 -4.90
CA LYS A 87 17.54 2.04 -3.57
C LYS A 87 16.57 0.97 -3.04
N PRO A 88 16.60 0.64 -1.75
CA PRO A 88 15.63 -0.28 -1.18
C PRO A 88 14.23 0.08 -1.65
N TRP A 89 13.52 -0.88 -2.25
CA TRP A 89 12.18 -0.71 -2.86
C TRP A 89 11.18 0.03 -1.95
N HIS A 90 11.41 -0.02 -0.65
CA HIS A 90 10.60 0.57 0.38
C HIS A 90 10.90 2.03 0.71
N GLU A 91 12.06 2.60 0.32
CA GLU A 91 12.40 3.99 0.66
C GLU A 91 11.32 4.96 0.17
N GLY A 92 10.90 4.83 -1.09
CA GLY A 92 9.85 5.68 -1.66
C GLY A 92 8.48 5.47 -1.00
N ILE A 93 8.18 4.24 -0.56
CA ILE A 93 6.94 3.92 0.14
C ILE A 93 6.95 4.51 1.55
N ALA A 94 8.04 4.35 2.30
CA ALA A 94 8.20 4.89 3.64
C ALA A 94 8.15 6.42 3.64
N ASP A 95 8.82 7.07 2.68
CA ASP A 95 8.79 8.54 2.52
C ASP A 95 7.36 9.05 2.22
N ALA A 96 6.63 8.35 1.35
CA ALA A 96 5.25 8.68 1.03
C ALA A 96 4.29 8.42 2.22
N LEU A 97 4.50 7.35 2.99
CA LEU A 97 3.73 7.09 4.22
C LEU A 97 3.97 8.19 5.26
N GLN A 98 5.23 8.55 5.49
CA GLN A 98 5.61 9.60 6.44
C GLN A 98 5.01 10.95 6.04
N SER A 99 5.09 11.31 4.76
CA SER A 99 4.59 12.59 4.25
C SER A 99 3.07 12.65 4.24
N ALA A 100 2.38 11.54 3.94
CA ALA A 100 0.93 11.43 4.04
C ALA A 100 0.44 11.52 5.50
N LEU A 101 1.14 10.91 6.46
CA LEU A 101 0.81 11.03 7.89
C LEU A 101 0.93 12.48 8.36
N LEU A 102 2.01 13.17 8.00
CA LEU A 102 2.20 14.58 8.36
C LEU A 102 1.06 15.48 7.82
N GLN A 103 0.54 15.15 6.64
CA GLN A 103 -0.54 15.90 6.02
C GLN A 103 -1.90 15.65 6.70
N ALA A 104 -2.21 14.40 7.05
CA ALA A 104 -3.51 14.02 7.58
C ALA A 104 -3.64 14.17 9.11
N TYR A 105 -2.53 14.04 9.82
CA TYR A 105 -2.46 13.94 11.28
C TYR A 105 -1.46 14.93 11.87
N ALA A 106 -1.36 16.12 11.28
CA ALA A 106 -0.42 17.15 11.72
C ALA A 106 -0.48 17.37 13.25
N GLY A 107 0.64 17.13 13.93
CA GLY A 107 0.76 17.29 15.39
C GLY A 107 0.44 16.05 16.23
N GLN A 108 0.00 14.94 15.63
CA GLN A 108 -0.09 13.64 16.33
C GLN A 108 1.20 12.83 16.17
N SER A 109 1.45 11.91 17.11
CA SER A 109 2.58 10.99 16.99
C SER A 109 2.36 9.94 15.90
N LYS A 110 3.46 9.39 15.34
CA LYS A 110 3.44 8.28 14.37
C LYS A 110 2.57 7.12 14.89
N GLU A 111 2.75 6.77 16.16
CA GLU A 111 2.04 5.68 16.83
C GLU A 111 0.53 5.90 16.91
N GLU A 112 0.09 7.08 17.35
CA GLU A 112 -1.33 7.40 17.46
C GLU A 112 -2.01 7.45 16.09
N ALA A 113 -1.36 8.09 15.11
CA ALA A 113 -1.91 8.22 13.77
C ALA A 113 -2.02 6.86 13.05
N ILE A 114 -1.00 6.00 13.16
CA ILE A 114 -1.06 4.64 12.61
C ILE A 114 -2.11 3.82 13.35
N GLY A 115 -2.22 3.95 14.68
CA GLY A 115 -3.25 3.29 15.47
C GLY A 115 -4.66 3.62 14.99
N GLU A 116 -4.97 4.90 14.83
CA GLU A 116 -6.27 5.35 14.32
C GLU A 116 -6.56 4.83 12.90
N LEU A 117 -5.56 4.86 12.00
CA LEU A 117 -5.71 4.31 10.65
C LEU A 117 -5.97 2.80 10.65
N GLN A 118 -5.26 2.05 11.48
CA GLN A 118 -5.41 0.60 11.60
C GLN A 118 -6.77 0.23 12.21
N ASP A 119 -7.23 0.96 13.22
CA ASP A 119 -8.58 0.80 13.77
C ASP A 119 -9.66 1.12 12.71
N GLY A 120 -9.47 2.20 11.94
CA GLY A 120 -10.35 2.52 10.82
C GLY A 120 -10.39 1.40 9.77
N ILE A 121 -9.25 0.82 9.40
CA ILE A 121 -9.22 -0.32 8.47
C ILE A 121 -9.99 -1.52 9.04
N ARG A 122 -9.89 -1.81 10.35
CA ARG A 122 -10.65 -2.90 10.98
C ARG A 122 -12.15 -2.68 10.91
N GLU A 123 -12.63 -1.44 11.08
CA GLU A 123 -14.05 -1.11 10.90
C GLU A 123 -14.48 -1.29 9.43
N LEU A 124 -13.65 -0.87 8.47
CA LEU A 124 -13.94 -1.08 7.04
C LEU A 124 -14.01 -2.57 6.66
N VAL A 125 -13.14 -3.40 7.25
CA VAL A 125 -13.18 -4.87 7.09
C VAL A 125 -14.50 -5.45 7.60
N GLN A 126 -15.07 -4.87 8.66
CA GLN A 126 -16.38 -5.24 9.20
C GLN A 126 -17.56 -4.58 8.47
N SER A 127 -17.30 -3.89 7.35
CA SER A 127 -18.30 -3.13 6.60
C SER A 127 -18.97 -2.01 7.42
N HIS A 128 -18.30 -1.50 8.45
CA HIS A 128 -18.81 -0.42 9.27
C HIS A 128 -18.35 0.95 8.75
N PRO A 129 -19.21 1.98 8.83
CA PRO A 129 -18.80 3.34 8.54
C PRO A 129 -17.86 3.87 9.65
N LEU A 130 -16.92 4.71 9.25
CA LEU A 130 -16.02 5.40 10.17
C LEU A 130 -16.68 6.63 10.79
N ASP A 131 -16.21 7.05 11.97
CA ASP A 131 -16.51 8.38 12.50
C ASP A 131 -16.09 9.46 11.49
N ALA A 132 -16.85 10.56 11.41
CA ALA A 132 -16.64 11.60 10.40
C ALA A 132 -15.23 12.23 10.44
N ASN A 133 -14.65 12.40 11.63
CA ASN A 133 -13.31 12.96 11.76
C ASN A 133 -12.25 11.94 11.32
N VAL A 134 -12.41 10.67 11.72
CA VAL A 134 -11.54 9.56 11.31
C VAL A 134 -11.61 9.36 9.80
N ALA A 135 -12.81 9.37 9.22
CA ALA A 135 -13.03 9.28 7.78
C ALA A 135 -12.31 10.39 7.02
N THR A 136 -12.43 11.64 7.49
CA THR A 136 -11.78 12.80 6.86
C THR A 136 -10.26 12.68 6.88
N ARG A 137 -9.68 12.28 8.02
CA ARG A 137 -8.23 12.09 8.13
C ARG A 137 -7.75 10.89 7.32
N ALA A 138 -8.44 9.76 7.39
CA ALA A 138 -8.13 8.57 6.60
C ALA A 138 -8.15 8.85 5.10
N LYS A 139 -9.16 9.56 4.60
CA LYS A 139 -9.22 9.99 3.18
C LYS A 139 -8.06 10.91 2.82
N THR A 140 -7.78 11.88 3.68
CA THR A 140 -6.65 12.80 3.47
C THR A 140 -5.34 12.02 3.37
N PHE A 141 -5.14 11.05 4.28
CA PHE A 141 -3.99 10.17 4.30
C PHE A 141 -3.87 9.33 3.02
N PHE A 142 -4.89 8.54 2.68
CA PHE A 142 -4.81 7.64 1.53
C PHE A 142 -4.67 8.39 0.19
N ASN A 143 -5.33 9.53 0.04
CA ASN A 143 -5.18 10.37 -1.15
C ASN A 143 -3.76 10.99 -1.24
N ALA A 144 -3.22 11.46 -0.11
CA ALA A 144 -1.85 11.98 -0.05
C ALA A 144 -0.83 10.88 -0.35
N PHE A 145 -0.99 9.70 0.25
CA PHE A 145 -0.11 8.55 0.03
C PHE A 145 -0.13 8.12 -1.44
N HIS A 146 -1.30 8.00 -2.05
CA HIS A 146 -1.45 7.73 -3.48
C HIS A 146 -0.75 8.79 -4.36
N ALA A 147 -0.88 10.07 -4.02
CA ALA A 147 -0.30 11.16 -4.80
C ALA A 147 1.23 11.25 -4.70
N GLN A 148 1.80 10.84 -3.57
CA GLN A 148 3.23 10.95 -3.27
C GLN A 148 4.05 9.74 -3.76
N LEU A 149 3.39 8.61 -4.07
CA LEU A 149 4.02 7.47 -4.73
C LEU A 149 4.26 7.78 -6.23
N ALA A 150 5.54 7.81 -6.61
CA ALA A 150 6.01 8.02 -7.99
C ALA A 150 5.76 6.80 -8.88
#